data_AF-A0A3N4SNK8-F1
#
_entry.id   AF-A0A3N4SNK8-F1
#
_cell.length_a   1.000
_cell.length_b   1.000
_cell.length_c   1.000
_cell.angle_alpha   90.00
_cell.angle_beta   90.00
_cell.angle_gamma   90.00
#
_symmetry.space_group_name_H-M   'P 1'
#
loop_
_entity.id
_entity.type
_entity.pdbx_description
1 polymer ?
#
loop_
_entity_poly.entity_id
_entity_poly.type
_entity_poly.pdbx_seq_one_letter_code
_entity_poly.pdbx_strand_id
1 'polypeptide(L)'
;MGTSRTPGAGESAADAHTYRMPMPRLTLTRDVSHGPLDGAWWPRCDALELELPSLVAALEPDLDAEVRVTVDPAEWPGAPHAVMAPGRAITVEPAGPGGEAHVITLDCDTVGRWVLLVVPPEESAGTAARLLAAVDDPENRLTAARMLALARTARLGGMAGERE
;
A
#
# COMPACT_ATOMS: atom_id res chain seq x y z
N MET A 1 10.12 59.00 29.50
CA MET A 1 8.81 58.30 29.33
C MET A 1 8.69 57.95 27.85
N GLY A 2 8.67 56.73 27.35
CA GLY A 2 8.94 55.39 27.84
C GLY A 2 8.95 54.57 26.55
N THR A 3 10.11 54.09 26.12
CA THR A 3 10.25 53.29 24.89
C THR A 3 9.76 51.87 25.19
N SER A 4 8.56 51.54 24.72
CA SER A 4 8.06 50.17 24.81
C SER A 4 8.77 49.28 23.81
N ARG A 5 9.60 48.40 24.38
CA ARG A 5 10.23 47.22 23.82
C ARG A 5 9.18 46.17 23.45
N THR A 6 9.25 45.58 22.26
CA THR A 6 9.23 44.10 22.14
C THR A 6 9.90 43.62 20.84
N PRO A 7 10.91 42.73 20.93
CA PRO A 7 11.36 41.89 19.83
C PRO A 7 10.47 40.65 19.76
N GLY A 8 10.17 40.16 18.56
CA GLY A 8 9.32 39.00 18.40
C GLY A 8 9.48 38.37 17.04
N ALA A 9 10.15 37.22 17.05
CA ALA A 9 10.00 36.15 16.08
C ALA A 9 10.46 36.44 14.64
N GLY A 10 11.72 36.08 14.38
CA GLY A 10 11.97 35.24 13.22
C GLY A 10 11.21 33.93 13.42
N GLU A 11 9.92 33.91 13.07
CA GLU A 11 9.16 32.67 12.98
C GLU A 11 9.38 32.10 11.59
N SER A 12 10.41 31.25 11.58
CA SER A 12 10.41 29.97 10.91
C SER A 12 10.18 30.02 9.41
N ALA A 13 11.29 29.95 8.69
CA ALA A 13 11.38 29.18 7.47
C ALA A 13 10.85 27.75 7.73
N ALA A 14 9.54 27.59 7.65
CA ALA A 14 8.87 26.33 7.40
C ALA A 14 7.81 26.59 6.32
N ASP A 15 8.25 27.28 5.26
CA ASP A 15 7.88 26.93 3.89
C ASP A 15 8.45 25.53 3.58
N ALA A 16 8.01 24.55 4.36
CA ALA A 16 8.04 23.16 3.97
C ALA A 16 6.58 22.87 3.65
N HIS A 17 6.19 23.16 2.41
CA HIS A 17 5.21 22.31 1.77
C HIS A 17 5.81 20.90 1.75
N THR A 18 5.78 20.23 2.90
CA THR A 18 5.86 18.79 2.97
C THR A 18 4.75 18.35 2.04
N TYR A 19 5.14 17.91 0.84
CA TYR A 19 4.25 17.26 -0.10
C TYR A 19 3.59 16.14 0.71
N ARG A 20 2.39 16.42 1.24
CA ARG A 20 1.71 15.51 2.15
C ARG A 20 1.18 14.42 1.27
N MET A 21 2.06 13.47 0.98
CA MET A 21 1.73 12.28 0.22
C MET A 21 0.48 11.70 0.85
N PRO A 22 -0.58 11.50 0.06
CA PRO A 22 -1.83 11.04 0.60
C PRO A 22 -1.59 9.63 1.18
N MET A 23 -1.95 9.41 2.43
CA MET A 23 -1.67 8.12 3.09
C MET A 23 -2.25 6.97 2.26
N PRO A 24 -1.47 5.89 2.01
CA PRO A 24 -1.99 4.74 1.30
C PRO A 24 -3.07 4.06 2.13
N ARG A 25 -4.10 3.53 1.47
CA ARG A 25 -5.11 2.69 2.13
C ARG A 25 -4.54 1.29 2.24
N LEU A 26 -3.79 1.04 3.30
CA LEU A 26 -2.98 -0.15 3.50
C LEU A 26 -3.34 -0.83 4.82
N THR A 27 -3.37 -2.15 4.82
CA THR A 27 -3.38 -2.99 6.03
C THR A 27 -2.31 -4.04 5.87
N LEU A 28 -1.39 -4.11 6.84
CA LEU A 28 -0.32 -5.10 6.88
C LEU A 28 -0.66 -6.14 7.94
N THR A 29 -0.29 -7.39 7.68
CA THR A 29 -0.35 -8.44 8.71
C THR A 29 0.66 -8.12 9.81
N ARG A 30 0.33 -8.49 11.04
CA ARG A 30 1.27 -8.34 12.17
C ARG A 30 2.44 -9.31 12.11
N ASP A 31 2.30 -10.37 11.32
CA ASP A 31 3.28 -11.43 11.13
C ASP A 31 3.45 -11.69 9.63
N VAL A 32 4.53 -11.18 9.05
CA VAL A 32 4.98 -11.38 7.65
C VAL A 32 5.40 -12.83 7.35
N SER A 33 4.91 -13.81 8.12
CA SER A 33 5.45 -15.17 8.13
C SER A 33 4.41 -16.30 8.27
N HIS A 34 3.12 -15.97 8.36
CA HIS A 34 2.08 -16.99 8.62
C HIS A 34 1.00 -17.13 7.52
N GLY A 35 1.01 -16.28 6.50
CA GLY A 35 0.02 -16.29 5.41
C GLY A 35 0.63 -16.17 4.02
N PRO A 36 -0.16 -16.43 2.96
CA PRO A 36 0.26 -16.21 1.57
C PRO A 36 0.36 -14.72 1.20
N LEU A 37 -0.17 -13.83 2.05
CA LEU A 37 -0.21 -12.38 1.86
C LEU A 37 0.30 -11.70 3.14
N ASP A 38 1.15 -10.70 2.96
CA ASP A 38 1.67 -9.83 4.02
C ASP A 38 0.78 -8.61 4.28
N GLY A 39 -0.31 -8.48 3.50
CA GLY A 39 -1.27 -7.40 3.66
C GLY A 39 -2.17 -7.19 2.44
N ALA A 40 -2.90 -6.09 2.47
CA ALA A 40 -3.75 -5.62 1.39
C ALA A 40 -3.64 -4.11 1.23
N TRP A 41 -3.71 -3.67 -0.01
CA TRP A 41 -3.59 -2.29 -0.43
C TRP A 41 -4.73 -1.93 -1.37
N TRP A 42 -5.39 -0.80 -1.09
CA TRP A 42 -6.46 -0.26 -1.92
C TRP A 42 -6.02 1.04 -2.60
N PRO A 43 -5.42 0.96 -3.80
CA PRO A 43 -5.04 2.15 -4.57
C PRO A 43 -6.23 3.07 -4.83
N ARG A 44 -5.96 4.37 -4.99
CA ARG A 44 -6.96 5.36 -5.41
C ARG A 44 -7.18 5.38 -6.91
N CYS A 45 -6.18 4.99 -7.69
CA CYS A 45 -6.24 4.89 -9.13
C CYS A 45 -5.30 3.79 -9.65
N ASP A 46 -5.45 3.46 -10.91
CA ASP A 46 -4.62 2.53 -11.68
C ASP A 46 -3.28 3.15 -12.16
N ALA A 47 -2.91 4.34 -11.67
CA ALA A 47 -1.62 4.97 -11.98
C ALA A 47 -0.57 4.66 -10.90
N LEU A 48 0.29 3.66 -11.15
CA LEU A 48 1.35 3.25 -10.20
C LEU A 48 2.31 4.38 -9.84
N GLU A 49 2.60 5.28 -10.78
CA GLU A 49 3.51 6.41 -10.56
C GLU A 49 3.01 7.38 -9.48
N LEU A 50 1.68 7.44 -9.26
CA LEU A 50 1.08 8.27 -8.23
C LEU A 50 0.96 7.55 -6.89
N GLU A 51 0.79 6.23 -6.95
CA GLU A 51 0.35 5.43 -5.81
C GLU A 51 1.53 4.69 -5.13
N LEU A 52 2.54 4.23 -5.89
CA LEU A 52 3.74 3.57 -5.35
C LEU A 52 4.57 4.43 -4.40
N PRO A 53 4.81 5.74 -4.63
CA PRO A 53 5.59 6.54 -3.69
C PRO A 53 4.97 6.58 -2.29
N SER A 54 3.65 6.65 -2.22
CA SER A 54 2.90 6.67 -0.96
C SER A 54 2.91 5.29 -0.29
N LEU A 55 2.76 4.21 -1.07
CA LEU A 55 2.82 2.83 -0.58
C LEU A 55 4.19 2.50 0.01
N VAL A 56 5.27 2.79 -0.74
CA VAL A 56 6.65 2.55 -0.29
C VAL A 56 6.99 3.38 0.94
N ALA A 57 6.56 4.65 0.99
CA ALA A 57 6.78 5.48 2.17
C ALA A 57 6.13 4.91 3.45
N ALA A 58 4.99 4.21 3.34
CA ALA A 58 4.32 3.59 4.49
C ALA A 58 5.01 2.31 5.00
N LEU A 59 5.87 1.69 4.19
CA LEU A 59 6.73 0.58 4.64
C LEU A 59 7.99 1.08 5.37
N GLU A 60 8.21 2.40 5.40
CA GLU A 60 9.36 3.07 6.01
C GLU A 60 10.75 2.43 5.70
N PRO A 61 11.07 2.08 4.44
CA PRO A 61 12.39 1.59 4.08
C PRO A 61 13.46 2.68 4.20
N ASP A 62 14.72 2.30 4.43
CA ASP A 62 15.86 3.23 4.49
C ASP A 62 15.99 4.06 3.20
N LEU A 63 16.51 5.29 3.29
CA LEU A 63 16.59 6.22 2.16
C LEU A 63 17.39 5.69 0.97
N ASP A 64 18.39 4.84 1.21
CA ASP A 64 19.25 4.25 0.17
C ASP A 64 18.76 2.87 -0.32
N ALA A 65 17.64 2.37 0.21
CA ALA A 65 17.17 1.03 -0.09
C ALA A 65 16.65 0.92 -1.53
N GLU A 66 17.08 -0.13 -2.22
CA GLU A 66 16.52 -0.50 -3.52
C GLU A 66 15.12 -1.07 -3.28
N VAL A 67 14.14 -0.55 -4.02
CA VAL A 67 12.75 -1.04 -3.96
C VAL A 67 12.35 -1.53 -5.34
N ARG A 68 12.14 -2.83 -5.45
CA ARG A 68 11.64 -3.48 -6.65
C ARG A 68 10.18 -3.87 -6.44
N VAL A 69 9.35 -3.55 -7.40
CA VAL A 69 7.92 -3.79 -7.37
C VAL A 69 7.55 -4.67 -8.54
N THR A 70 6.94 -5.82 -8.27
CA THR A 70 6.44 -6.74 -9.29
C THR A 70 4.93 -6.66 -9.36
N VAL A 71 4.40 -6.40 -10.56
CA VAL A 71 2.96 -6.27 -10.83
C VAL A 71 2.53 -7.13 -12.01
N ASP A 72 1.29 -7.62 -12.00
CA ASP A 72 0.72 -8.30 -13.16
C ASP A 72 0.49 -7.30 -14.31
N PRO A 73 1.05 -7.55 -15.52
CA PRO A 73 0.92 -6.63 -16.64
C PRO A 73 -0.48 -6.61 -17.26
N ALA A 74 -1.34 -7.59 -16.99
CA ALA A 74 -2.73 -7.56 -17.44
C ALA A 74 -3.59 -6.64 -16.57
N GLU A 75 -3.24 -6.47 -15.30
CA GLU A 75 -3.87 -5.50 -14.40
C GLU A 75 -3.34 -4.08 -14.55
N TRP A 76 -2.05 -3.94 -14.84
CA TRP A 76 -1.37 -2.64 -14.95
C TRP A 76 -0.78 -2.43 -16.35
N PRO A 77 -1.63 -2.32 -17.39
CA PRO A 77 -1.17 -2.14 -18.76
C PRO A 77 -0.49 -0.78 -18.89
N GLY A 78 0.78 -0.77 -19.29
CA GLY A 78 1.56 0.46 -19.46
C GLY A 78 2.21 0.99 -18.18
N ALA A 79 2.31 0.16 -17.13
CA ALA A 79 3.10 0.47 -15.95
C ALA A 79 4.52 0.97 -16.32
N PRO A 80 4.97 2.11 -15.77
CA PRO A 80 6.31 2.62 -16.04
C PRO A 80 7.36 1.69 -15.41
N HIS A 81 8.47 1.44 -16.08
CA HIS A 81 9.57 0.60 -15.56
C HIS A 81 10.25 1.18 -14.31
N ALA A 82 10.13 2.47 -14.08
CA ALA A 82 10.69 3.15 -12.91
C ALA A 82 9.77 4.28 -12.46
N VAL A 83 9.56 4.37 -11.15
CA VAL A 83 8.80 5.44 -10.50
C VAL A 83 9.71 6.16 -9.52
N MET A 84 9.75 7.49 -9.61
CA MET A 84 10.54 8.29 -8.68
C MET A 84 9.75 8.53 -7.39
N ALA A 85 10.40 8.27 -6.25
CA ALA A 85 9.89 8.58 -4.93
C ALA A 85 10.88 9.50 -4.19
N PRO A 86 10.48 10.17 -3.10
CA PRO A 86 11.39 11.03 -2.35
C PRO A 86 12.65 10.27 -1.90
N GLY A 87 13.79 10.65 -2.45
CA GLY A 87 15.10 10.07 -2.12
C GLY A 87 15.43 8.72 -2.76
N ARG A 88 14.55 8.13 -3.61
CA ARG A 88 14.81 6.81 -4.22
C ARG A 88 14.11 6.62 -5.57
N ALA A 89 14.58 5.64 -6.34
CA ALA A 89 13.86 5.13 -7.51
C ALA A 89 13.23 3.78 -7.14
N ILE A 90 11.97 3.59 -7.53
CA ILE A 90 11.23 2.33 -7.41
C ILE A 90 11.26 1.66 -8.77
N THR A 91 11.89 0.51 -8.88
CA THR A 91 11.91 -0.28 -10.12
C THR A 91 10.62 -1.08 -10.21
N VAL A 92 9.91 -0.99 -11.33
CA VAL A 92 8.69 -1.77 -11.58
C VAL A 92 8.97 -2.81 -12.65
N GLU A 93 8.69 -4.06 -12.31
CA GLU A 93 8.89 -5.21 -13.18
C GLU A 93 7.57 -5.95 -13.41
N PRO A 94 7.34 -6.45 -14.62
CA PRO A 94 6.18 -7.30 -14.88
C PRO A 94 6.36 -8.65 -14.17
N ALA A 95 5.28 -9.17 -13.60
CA ALA A 95 5.24 -10.52 -13.05
C ALA A 95 5.55 -11.55 -14.15
N GLY A 96 6.30 -12.59 -13.77
CA GLY A 96 6.56 -13.72 -14.66
C GLY A 96 5.30 -14.52 -15.00
N PRO A 97 5.38 -15.43 -16.00
CA PRO A 97 4.27 -16.31 -16.33
C PRO A 97 3.82 -17.13 -15.12
N GLY A 98 2.52 -17.08 -14.79
CA GLY A 98 1.97 -17.70 -13.59
C GLY A 98 1.92 -16.78 -12.36
N GLY A 99 2.16 -15.48 -12.54
CA GLY A 99 1.86 -14.47 -11.53
C GLY A 99 0.40 -14.52 -11.08
N GLU A 100 0.17 -14.19 -9.80
CA GLU A 100 -1.16 -14.14 -9.24
C GLU A 100 -1.80 -12.78 -9.52
N ALA A 101 -3.02 -12.78 -10.06
CA ALA A 101 -3.79 -11.56 -10.25
C ALA A 101 -4.22 -10.96 -8.91
N HIS A 102 -4.35 -9.64 -8.89
CA HIS A 102 -4.63 -8.80 -7.73
C HIS A 102 -3.53 -8.89 -6.67
N VAL A 103 -2.28 -9.09 -7.10
CA VAL A 103 -1.11 -9.14 -6.21
C VAL A 103 -0.04 -8.18 -6.68
N ILE A 104 0.51 -7.44 -5.73
CA ILE A 104 1.73 -6.64 -5.89
C ILE A 104 2.79 -7.16 -4.93
N THR A 105 3.98 -7.45 -5.43
CA THR A 105 5.11 -7.83 -4.60
C THR A 105 6.06 -6.65 -4.51
N LEU A 106 6.43 -6.25 -3.29
CA LEU A 106 7.51 -5.29 -3.05
C LEU A 106 8.68 -6.07 -2.48
N ASP A 107 9.85 -5.91 -3.07
CA ASP A 107 11.11 -6.46 -2.60
C ASP A 107 12.01 -5.28 -2.25
N CYS A 108 12.40 -5.20 -0.99
CA CYS A 108 13.28 -4.17 -0.49
C CYS A 108 14.39 -4.80 0.34
N ASP A 109 15.63 -4.39 0.12
CA ASP A 109 16.78 -4.99 0.80
C ASP A 109 16.78 -4.75 2.31
N THR A 110 16.15 -3.66 2.78
CA THR A 110 16.13 -3.26 4.20
C THR A 110 14.92 -3.75 4.97
N VAL A 111 13.74 -3.78 4.34
CA VAL A 111 12.47 -4.22 4.99
C VAL A 111 11.99 -5.59 4.52
N GLY A 112 12.72 -6.23 3.61
CA GLY A 112 12.41 -7.55 3.05
C GLY A 112 11.33 -7.52 1.96
N ARG A 113 10.78 -8.71 1.71
CA ARG A 113 9.75 -8.94 0.70
C ARG A 113 8.35 -8.87 1.31
N TRP A 114 7.45 -8.18 0.63
CA TRP A 114 6.05 -8.00 0.98
C TRP A 114 5.15 -8.38 -0.20
N VAL A 115 4.23 -9.30 0.02
CA VAL A 115 3.23 -9.74 -0.96
C VAL A 115 1.88 -9.18 -0.54
N LEU A 116 1.38 -8.19 -1.28
CA LEU A 116 0.15 -7.48 -0.93
C LEU A 116 -0.96 -7.80 -1.92
N LEU A 117 -2.18 -8.00 -1.41
CA LEU A 117 -3.39 -8.02 -2.21
C LEU A 117 -3.70 -6.60 -2.71
N VAL A 118 -3.92 -6.43 -4.01
CA VAL A 118 -4.39 -5.20 -4.63
C VAL A 118 -5.92 -5.23 -4.72
N VAL A 119 -6.59 -4.31 -4.04
CA VAL A 119 -8.03 -4.10 -4.22
C VAL A 119 -8.24 -3.17 -5.41
N PRO A 120 -8.98 -3.56 -6.46
CA PRO A 120 -9.23 -2.67 -7.59
C PRO A 120 -9.86 -1.35 -7.15
N PRO A 121 -9.44 -0.19 -7.70
CA PRO A 121 -9.91 1.12 -7.26
C PRO A 121 -11.42 1.31 -7.46
N GLU A 122 -12.03 0.61 -8.41
CA GLU A 122 -13.47 0.60 -8.69
C GLU A 122 -14.32 -0.18 -7.67
N GLU A 123 -13.68 -0.95 -6.78
CA GLU A 123 -14.40 -1.68 -5.74
C GLU A 123 -15.10 -0.74 -4.76
N SER A 124 -16.26 -1.18 -4.28
CA SER A 124 -16.99 -0.41 -3.26
C SER A 124 -16.19 -0.35 -1.95
N ALA A 125 -16.31 0.77 -1.23
CA ALA A 125 -15.64 0.94 0.07
C ALA A 125 -15.96 -0.19 1.06
N GLY A 126 -17.19 -0.73 1.03
CA GLY A 126 -17.58 -1.87 1.88
C GLY A 126 -16.92 -3.19 1.48
N THR A 127 -16.63 -3.42 0.20
CA THR A 127 -15.86 -4.58 -0.25
C THR A 127 -14.38 -4.41 0.09
N ALA A 128 -13.82 -3.24 -0.19
CA ALA A 128 -12.43 -2.93 0.12
C ALA A 128 -12.13 -3.03 1.62
N ALA A 129 -12.99 -2.47 2.49
CA ALA A 129 -12.84 -2.57 3.93
C ALA A 129 -12.87 -4.02 4.44
N ARG A 130 -13.72 -4.88 3.86
CA ARG A 130 -13.76 -6.30 4.21
C ARG A 130 -12.50 -7.04 3.77
N LEU A 131 -11.93 -6.71 2.61
CA LEU A 131 -10.67 -7.29 2.14
C LEU A 131 -9.50 -6.87 3.02
N LEU A 132 -9.40 -5.57 3.32
CA LEU A 132 -8.39 -5.02 4.23
C LEU A 132 -8.49 -5.66 5.63
N ALA A 133 -9.69 -5.86 6.16
CA ALA A 133 -9.88 -6.54 7.44
C ALA A 133 -9.55 -8.04 7.39
N ALA A 134 -9.89 -8.72 6.29
CA ALA A 134 -9.69 -10.16 6.16
C ALA A 134 -8.21 -10.56 6.04
N VAL A 135 -7.34 -9.67 5.54
CA VAL A 135 -5.90 -9.97 5.54
C VAL A 135 -5.28 -9.87 6.93
N ASP A 136 -5.84 -9.10 7.87
CA ASP A 136 -5.35 -9.02 9.25
C ASP A 136 -5.68 -10.30 10.06
N ASP A 137 -6.53 -11.19 9.53
CA ASP A 137 -6.85 -12.47 10.16
C ASP A 137 -5.70 -13.48 9.96
N PRO A 138 -5.01 -13.93 11.03
CA PRO A 138 -3.84 -14.80 10.92
C PRO A 138 -4.17 -16.22 10.45
N GLU A 139 -5.44 -16.64 10.51
CA GLU A 139 -5.88 -17.95 10.02
C GLU A 139 -6.25 -17.93 8.53
N ASN A 140 -6.26 -16.75 7.90
CA ASN A 140 -6.61 -16.59 6.51
C ASN A 140 -5.48 -17.06 5.58
N ARG A 141 -5.68 -18.24 4.99
CA ARG A 141 -4.77 -18.86 4.01
C ARG A 141 -5.24 -18.71 2.55
N LEU A 142 -6.16 -17.79 2.28
CA LEU A 142 -6.72 -17.59 0.95
C LEU A 142 -5.77 -16.79 0.06
N THR A 143 -5.74 -17.13 -1.24
CA THR A 143 -5.07 -16.31 -2.26
C THR A 143 -5.82 -15.01 -2.50
N ALA A 144 -5.16 -13.99 -3.05
CA ALA A 144 -5.75 -12.68 -3.31
C ALA A 144 -6.95 -12.77 -4.25
N ALA A 145 -6.80 -13.51 -5.34
CA ALA A 145 -7.89 -13.77 -6.28
C ALA A 145 -9.11 -14.43 -5.59
N ARG A 146 -8.88 -15.35 -4.65
CA ARG A 146 -9.96 -16.03 -3.94
C ARG A 146 -10.64 -15.12 -2.92
N MET A 147 -9.88 -14.31 -2.19
CA MET A 147 -10.42 -13.31 -1.28
C MET A 147 -11.29 -12.30 -2.02
N LEU A 148 -10.81 -11.76 -3.14
CA LEU A 148 -11.58 -10.81 -3.96
C LEU A 148 -12.87 -11.42 -4.50
N ALA A 149 -12.82 -12.65 -5.02
CA ALA A 149 -14.01 -13.37 -5.47
C ALA A 149 -15.05 -13.57 -4.36
N LEU A 150 -14.61 -13.88 -3.14
CA LEU A 150 -15.49 -14.04 -1.98
C LEU A 150 -16.06 -12.69 -1.50
N ALA A 151 -15.28 -11.61 -1.58
CA ALA A 151 -15.72 -10.28 -1.19
C ALA A 151 -16.81 -9.75 -2.12
N ARG A 152 -16.64 -9.93 -3.43
CA ARG A 152 -17.64 -9.56 -4.46
C ARG A 152 -18.94 -10.34 -4.33
N THR A 153 -18.87 -11.60 -3.90
CA THR A 153 -20.06 -12.44 -3.64
C THR A 153 -20.63 -12.25 -2.24
N ALA A 154 -20.14 -11.25 -1.48
CA ALA A 154 -20.47 -10.96 -0.09
C ALA A 154 -20.26 -12.12 0.92
N ARG A 155 -19.51 -13.16 0.52
CA ARG A 155 -19.22 -14.34 1.34
C ARG A 155 -18.06 -14.15 2.31
N LEU A 156 -17.22 -13.13 2.09
CA LEU A 156 -16.11 -12.81 2.99
C LEU A 156 -16.58 -12.38 4.40
N GLY A 157 -17.82 -11.90 4.54
CA GLY A 157 -18.40 -11.47 5.83
C GLY A 157 -19.20 -12.54 6.58
N GLY A 158 -19.32 -13.76 6.04
CA GLY A 158 -20.22 -14.80 6.57
C GLY A 158 -19.70 -15.58 7.80
N MET A 159 -18.45 -15.36 8.24
CA MET A 159 -17.84 -16.10 9.36
C MET A 159 -17.72 -15.28 10.65
N ALA A 160 -18.25 -14.05 10.68
CA ALA A 160 -18.15 -13.14 11.83
C ALA A 160 -19.47 -12.94 12.60
N GLY A 161 -20.42 -13.87 12.51
CA GLY A 161 -21.77 -13.67 13.03
C GLY A 161 -22.49 -14.92 13.52
N GLU A 162 -21.87 -15.70 14.40
CA GLU A 162 -22.61 -16.60 15.30
C GLU A 162 -22.01 -16.53 16.71
N ARG A 163 -22.40 -15.48 17.44
CA ARG A 163 -22.44 -15.44 18.91
C ARG A 163 -23.60 -14.56 19.36
N GLU A 164 -24.78 -15.15 19.46
CA GLU A 164 -25.70 -15.00 20.61
C GLU A 164 -26.63 -16.22 20.70
#